data_AF-C9E6V7-F1
#
_entry.id   AF-C9E6V7-F1
#
_cell.length_a   1.000
_cell.length_b   1.000
_cell.length_c   1.000
_cell.angle_alpha   90.00
_cell.angle_beta   90.00
_cell.angle_gamma   90.00
#
_symmetry.space_group_name_H-M   'P 1'
#
loop_
_entity.id
_entity.type
_entity.pdbx_description
1 polymer ?
#
loop_
_entity_poly.entity_id
_entity_poly.type
_entity_poly.pdbx_seq_one_letter_code
_entity_poly.pdbx_strand_id
1 'polypeptide(L)'
;FLIKKCGNNSAHGEEIFSEKLKNANIKCKENASTDTNINKSETSCDLNATNYIRGCQSKTYDGKIFPGKGGEKQWICKDTIIHGDTNGACIPPRTQNLCVGNLWDKSYGGRSNIKNDTKESLKNKLKNAIHKETELLYEYHDKGTAIISKNDKKGQKGKNDPNGLPKGFCHAVQRSFIDYKNMILGTSVNIYEHIGKLQEDIKKIIEKGRKPKDKTVGGAENVNAWWKEIEREMWDAVRCAITKINKKNNKGTFNVDECGVSPPTGNDEDQFVSWFKEWGEQFCIERLQYEQNIRDACTNNGKNEKKCINSKSGQEDKVEGDCKRKCEKYKKYISEKKQEWDKQKTKYENKYVGKSASDLLKENYPECISANFDFIFNDKADHKKYYPY
;
A
#
# COMPACT_ATOMS: atom_id res chain seq x y z
N PHE A 1 -30.21 -1.88 2.83
CA PHE A 1 -28.76 -2.10 2.71
C PHE A 1 -28.35 -3.48 3.23
N LEU A 2 -28.54 -3.79 4.53
CA LEU A 2 -28.23 -5.11 5.11
C LEU A 2 -28.93 -6.28 4.40
N ILE A 3 -30.21 -6.11 4.09
CA ILE A 3 -31.03 -7.06 3.31
C ILE A 3 -30.37 -7.46 1.97
N LYS A 4 -29.74 -6.52 1.28
CA LYS A 4 -29.10 -6.76 -0.02
C LYS A 4 -27.76 -7.51 0.11
N LYS A 5 -27.12 -7.46 1.28
CA LYS A 5 -25.82 -8.10 1.55
C LYS A 5 -25.92 -9.43 2.30
N CYS A 6 -26.94 -9.58 3.15
CA CYS A 6 -27.10 -10.71 4.07
C CYS A 6 -28.39 -11.50 3.81
N GLY A 7 -29.18 -11.10 2.81
CA GLY A 7 -30.49 -11.68 2.54
C GLY A 7 -31.55 -11.16 3.51
N ASN A 8 -32.80 -11.48 3.19
CA ASN A 8 -33.95 -11.18 4.07
C ASN A 8 -34.10 -12.18 5.22
N ASN A 9 -33.42 -13.33 5.11
CA ASN A 9 -33.42 -14.43 6.07
C ASN A 9 -32.15 -15.28 5.85
N SER A 10 -31.93 -16.28 6.72
CA SER A 10 -30.74 -17.14 6.66
C SER A 10 -30.57 -17.83 5.31
N ALA A 11 -31.65 -18.37 4.73
CA ALA A 11 -31.62 -19.08 3.45
C ALA A 11 -31.20 -18.17 2.29
N HIS A 12 -31.77 -16.96 2.20
CA HIS A 12 -31.37 -15.97 1.20
C HIS A 12 -29.92 -15.47 1.43
N GLY A 13 -29.48 -15.42 2.69
CA GLY A 13 -28.09 -15.10 3.03
C GLY A 13 -27.09 -16.15 2.55
N GLU A 14 -27.43 -17.44 2.71
CA GLU A 14 -26.64 -18.58 2.19
C GLU A 14 -26.56 -18.57 0.67
N GLU A 15 -27.64 -18.21 -0.01
CA GLU A 15 -27.70 -18.10 -1.46
C GLU A 15 -26.77 -16.99 -1.98
N ILE A 16 -26.84 -15.80 -1.36
CA ILE A 16 -25.94 -14.66 -1.67
C ILE A 16 -24.48 -15.01 -1.39
N PHE A 17 -24.20 -15.72 -0.29
CA PHE A 17 -22.84 -16.15 0.03
C PHE A 17 -22.32 -17.17 -0.99
N SER A 18 -23.14 -18.14 -1.36
CA SER A 18 -22.80 -19.18 -2.34
C SER A 18 -22.55 -18.59 -3.73
N GLU A 19 -23.33 -17.60 -4.14
CA GLU A 19 -23.14 -16.88 -5.40
C GLU A 19 -21.83 -16.09 -5.41
N LYS A 20 -21.49 -15.41 -4.31
CA LYS A 20 -20.19 -14.74 -4.14
C LYS A 20 -19.02 -15.72 -4.20
N LEU A 21 -19.15 -16.87 -3.55
CA LEU A 21 -18.14 -17.93 -3.57
C LEU A 21 -17.94 -18.49 -4.99
N LYS A 22 -19.03 -18.69 -5.73
CA LYS A 22 -19.01 -19.15 -7.13
C LYS A 22 -18.33 -18.12 -8.04
N ASN A 23 -18.64 -16.84 -7.89
CA ASN A 23 -18.02 -15.76 -8.66
C ASN A 23 -16.52 -15.60 -8.33
N ALA A 24 -16.12 -15.80 -7.07
CA ALA A 24 -14.71 -15.85 -6.69
C ALA A 24 -14.00 -17.03 -7.35
N ASN A 25 -14.62 -18.22 -7.36
CA ASN A 25 -14.07 -19.40 -8.02
C ASN A 25 -13.96 -19.24 -9.55
N ILE A 26 -14.93 -18.58 -10.20
CA ILE A 26 -14.87 -18.26 -11.63
C ILE A 26 -13.67 -17.34 -11.91
N LYS A 27 -13.51 -16.25 -11.14
CA LYS A 27 -12.35 -15.37 -11.27
C LYS A 27 -11.03 -16.07 -11.01
N CYS A 28 -10.97 -16.97 -10.02
CA CYS A 28 -9.77 -17.78 -9.77
C CYS A 28 -9.45 -18.70 -10.96
N LYS A 29 -10.47 -19.25 -11.64
CA LYS A 29 -10.29 -20.10 -12.83
C LYS A 29 -9.94 -19.30 -14.08
N GLU A 30 -10.49 -18.11 -14.25
CA GLU A 30 -10.10 -17.17 -15.33
C GLU A 30 -8.66 -16.69 -15.17
N ASN A 31 -8.19 -16.54 -13.91
CA ASN A 31 -6.82 -16.19 -13.57
C ASN A 31 -5.88 -17.40 -13.44
N ALA A 32 -6.39 -18.63 -13.53
CA ALA A 32 -5.57 -19.83 -13.50
C ALA A 32 -4.84 -19.93 -14.84
N SER A 33 -3.55 -19.59 -14.82
CA SER A 33 -2.65 -19.81 -15.95
C SER A 33 -2.75 -21.27 -16.41
N THR A 34 -3.03 -21.49 -17.70
CA THR A 34 -3.12 -22.82 -18.34
C THR A 34 -1.75 -23.50 -18.51
N ASP A 35 -0.71 -22.98 -17.87
CA ASP A 35 0.65 -23.50 -17.99
C ASP A 35 0.86 -24.63 -16.95
N THR A 36 0.34 -25.83 -17.28
CA THR A 36 0.49 -27.05 -16.46
C THR A 36 1.87 -27.68 -16.56
N ASN A 37 2.80 -27.11 -17.32
CA ASN A 37 4.20 -27.52 -17.35
C ASN A 37 5.02 -26.69 -16.35
N ILE A 38 4.70 -26.82 -15.07
CA ILE A 38 5.59 -26.38 -14.00
C ILE A 38 6.75 -27.37 -13.94
N ASN A 39 7.77 -27.13 -14.76
CA ASN A 39 9.11 -27.53 -14.34
C ASN A 39 9.30 -26.93 -12.95
N LYS A 40 9.62 -27.76 -11.96
CA LYS A 40 10.13 -27.28 -10.68
C LYS A 40 11.36 -26.45 -11.01
N SER A 41 11.17 -25.15 -11.16
CA SER A 41 12.23 -24.17 -11.11
C SER A 41 12.76 -24.31 -9.69
N GLU A 42 13.78 -25.15 -9.51
CA GLU A 42 14.79 -24.86 -8.52
C GLU A 42 15.30 -23.46 -8.87
N THR A 43 14.64 -22.44 -8.34
CA THR A 43 15.03 -21.06 -8.55
C THR A 43 16.32 -20.89 -7.77
N SER A 44 17.44 -21.26 -8.38
CA SER A 44 18.77 -20.98 -7.84
C SER A 44 18.85 -19.47 -7.72
N CYS A 45 18.75 -19.01 -6.48
CA CYS A 45 18.68 -17.61 -6.12
C CYS A 45 20.08 -16.97 -6.12
N ASP A 46 20.79 -17.11 -7.23
CA ASP A 46 22.17 -16.61 -7.42
C ASP A 46 22.21 -15.12 -7.78
N LEU A 47 21.25 -14.34 -7.28
CA LEU A 47 21.41 -12.89 -7.24
C LEU A 47 22.49 -12.60 -6.19
N ASN A 48 23.68 -12.14 -6.61
CA ASN A 48 24.84 -11.93 -5.75
C ASN A 48 24.49 -11.39 -4.35
N ALA A 49 24.97 -12.12 -3.34
CA ALA A 49 24.45 -12.17 -1.98
C ALA A 49 24.67 -10.93 -1.09
N THR A 50 25.19 -9.83 -1.62
CA THR A 50 25.56 -8.62 -0.84
C THR A 50 25.52 -7.34 -1.68
N ASN A 51 24.55 -7.20 -2.59
CA ASN A 51 24.48 -6.01 -3.44
C ASN A 51 23.98 -4.79 -2.65
N TYR A 52 24.90 -4.07 -2.02
CA TYR A 52 24.71 -2.66 -1.71
C TYR A 52 24.33 -1.94 -3.00
N ILE A 53 23.09 -1.46 -3.09
CA ILE A 53 22.62 -0.66 -4.22
C ILE A 53 22.72 0.80 -3.80
N ARG A 54 23.62 1.54 -4.47
CA ARG A 54 23.80 2.97 -4.22
C ARG A 54 22.46 3.70 -4.33
N GLY A 55 22.13 4.49 -3.31
CA GLY A 55 20.89 5.27 -3.27
C GLY A 55 19.68 4.56 -2.65
N CYS A 56 19.79 3.28 -2.27
CA CYS A 56 18.78 2.54 -1.52
C CYS A 56 19.23 2.27 -0.10
N GLN A 57 18.73 3.07 0.83
CA GLN A 57 19.02 3.01 2.26
C GLN A 57 17.80 2.48 3.04
N SER A 58 17.95 2.20 4.33
CA SER A 58 16.84 1.84 5.21
C SER A 58 15.69 2.84 5.10
N LYS A 59 14.47 2.30 5.16
CA LYS A 59 13.24 3.08 4.97
C LYS A 59 13.05 4.08 6.11
N THR A 60 12.41 5.19 5.79
CA THR A 60 12.13 6.27 6.76
C THR A 60 10.74 6.87 6.58
N TYR A 61 9.88 6.29 5.72
CA TYR A 61 8.66 6.97 5.28
C TYR A 61 7.62 7.18 6.39
N ASP A 62 7.65 6.35 7.43
CA ASP A 62 6.86 6.51 8.67
C ASP A 62 7.75 6.89 9.88
N GLY A 63 8.93 7.43 9.61
CA GLY A 63 9.97 7.75 10.59
C GLY A 63 11.19 6.82 10.49
N LYS A 64 12.33 7.26 11.01
CA LYS A 64 13.55 6.43 11.04
C LYS A 64 13.41 5.24 12.01
N ILE A 65 14.06 4.12 11.66
CA ILE A 65 14.23 2.98 12.58
C ILE A 65 15.02 3.45 13.82
N PHE A 66 14.57 3.03 15.01
CA PHE A 66 15.24 3.34 16.28
C PHE A 66 16.72 2.89 16.26
N PRO A 67 17.68 3.70 16.72
CA PRO A 67 17.55 4.92 17.54
C PRO A 67 17.28 6.23 16.77
N GLY A 68 17.15 6.16 15.45
CA GLY A 68 16.78 7.32 14.63
C GLY A 68 15.43 7.91 15.03
N LYS A 69 15.27 9.23 14.86
CA LYS A 69 14.02 9.97 15.08
C LYS A 69 13.72 10.89 13.90
N GLY A 70 12.44 11.13 13.67
CA GLY A 70 11.95 12.01 12.60
C GLY A 70 12.14 11.41 11.19
N GLY A 71 11.96 12.25 10.18
CA GLY A 71 12.17 11.89 8.76
C GLY A 71 10.96 11.21 8.10
N GLU A 72 9.83 11.15 8.81
CA GLU A 72 8.54 10.72 8.29
C GLU A 72 8.10 11.57 7.10
N LYS A 73 7.48 10.91 6.12
CA LYS A 73 6.89 11.53 4.94
C LYS A 73 5.37 11.55 5.14
N GLN A 74 4.73 12.54 4.54
CA GLN A 74 3.27 12.67 4.59
C GLN A 74 2.66 12.28 3.25
N TRP A 75 1.37 11.95 3.26
CA TRP A 75 0.61 11.74 2.02
C TRP A 75 0.59 13.04 1.21
N ILE A 76 0.89 12.94 -0.09
CA ILE A 76 0.89 14.11 -0.98
C ILE A 76 -0.34 14.04 -1.87
N CYS A 77 -1.35 14.86 -1.59
CA CYS A 77 -2.59 14.93 -2.36
C CYS A 77 -2.64 16.21 -3.21
N LYS A 78 -2.41 16.10 -4.52
CA LYS A 78 -2.43 17.26 -5.44
C LYS A 78 -3.75 17.34 -6.23
N ASP A 79 -4.19 18.57 -6.49
CA ASP A 79 -5.40 18.85 -7.28
C ASP A 79 -5.15 18.72 -8.79
N THR A 80 -3.93 19.04 -9.23
CA THR A 80 -3.44 18.90 -10.60
C THR A 80 -2.13 18.14 -10.61
N ILE A 81 -2.06 17.09 -11.43
CA ILE A 81 -0.87 16.28 -11.65
C ILE A 81 -0.36 16.54 -13.07
N ILE A 82 0.96 16.65 -13.23
CA ILE A 82 1.60 17.05 -14.50
C ILE A 82 1.54 15.92 -15.55
N HIS A 83 1.48 14.64 -15.12
CA HIS A 83 1.37 13.47 -15.99
C HIS A 83 0.53 12.34 -15.36
N GLY A 84 -0.46 11.83 -16.13
CA GLY A 84 -1.38 10.74 -15.76
C GLY A 84 -2.82 11.20 -15.43
N ASP A 85 -3.82 10.34 -15.64
CA ASP A 85 -5.27 10.61 -15.41
C ASP A 85 -5.66 10.63 -13.92
N THR A 86 -4.83 11.24 -13.07
CA THR A 86 -4.88 10.99 -11.64
C THR A 86 -5.21 12.19 -10.77
N ASN A 87 -5.83 13.24 -11.30
CA ASN A 87 -6.41 14.35 -10.52
C ASN A 87 -7.20 13.79 -9.30
N GLY A 88 -6.77 14.14 -8.08
CA GLY A 88 -7.36 13.64 -6.83
C GLY A 88 -6.73 12.38 -6.21
N ALA A 89 -5.60 11.88 -6.73
CA ALA A 89 -4.81 10.84 -6.04
C ALA A 89 -3.97 11.43 -4.89
N CYS A 90 -3.77 10.63 -3.85
CA CYS A 90 -2.81 10.89 -2.78
C CYS A 90 -1.64 9.90 -2.90
N ILE A 91 -0.41 10.41 -2.91
CA ILE A 91 0.79 9.59 -3.08
C ILE A 91 1.27 9.08 -1.72
N PRO A 92 1.42 7.76 -1.54
CA PRO A 92 1.86 7.18 -0.28
C PRO A 92 3.25 7.64 0.14
N PRO A 93 3.51 7.81 1.45
CA PRO A 93 4.85 7.97 2.00
C PRO A 93 5.84 6.89 1.51
N ARG A 94 5.39 5.63 1.41
CA ARG A 94 6.18 4.49 0.93
C ARG A 94 6.64 4.67 -0.52
N THR A 95 5.75 5.06 -1.43
CA THR A 95 6.07 5.33 -2.84
C THR A 95 7.13 6.43 -2.98
N GLN A 96 7.05 7.48 -2.17
CA GLN A 96 8.07 8.54 -2.13
C GLN A 96 9.45 8.06 -1.67
N ASN A 97 9.55 6.85 -1.10
CA ASN A 97 10.77 6.24 -0.58
C ASN A 97 11.12 4.94 -1.33
N LEU A 98 10.58 4.73 -2.53
CA LEU A 98 10.84 3.55 -3.38
C LEU A 98 12.33 3.49 -3.79
N CYS A 99 12.92 2.30 -3.76
CA CYS A 99 14.32 2.03 -4.13
C CYS A 99 14.52 2.07 -5.65
N VAL A 100 14.72 3.24 -6.24
CA VAL A 100 15.08 3.32 -7.67
C VAL A 100 16.55 2.97 -7.96
N GLY A 101 17.40 2.91 -6.92
CA GLY A 101 18.76 2.35 -6.99
C GLY A 101 19.58 2.82 -8.19
N ASN A 102 20.14 1.85 -8.92
CA ASN A 102 20.98 2.10 -10.09
C ASN A 102 20.21 2.59 -11.33
N LEU A 103 18.89 2.76 -11.26
CA LEU A 103 18.10 3.37 -12.33
C LEU A 103 18.27 4.90 -12.35
N TRP A 104 18.44 5.49 -11.17
CA TRP A 104 18.54 6.93 -11.00
C TRP A 104 19.62 7.33 -9.98
N ASP A 105 20.59 8.11 -10.44
CA ASP A 105 21.63 8.66 -9.59
C ASP A 105 21.13 9.97 -8.98
N LYS A 106 21.02 10.04 -7.65
CA LYS A 106 20.56 11.23 -6.92
C LYS A 106 21.64 12.31 -6.76
N SER A 107 22.88 12.06 -7.19
CA SER A 107 23.96 13.05 -7.07
C SER A 107 23.77 14.25 -8.03
N TYR A 108 24.32 15.41 -7.65
CA TYR A 108 24.41 16.63 -8.46
C TYR A 108 23.11 17.03 -9.20
N GLY A 109 21.99 17.08 -8.48
CA GLY A 109 20.69 17.48 -9.06
C GLY A 109 19.91 16.34 -9.71
N GLY A 110 20.44 15.13 -9.72
CA GLY A 110 19.75 13.92 -10.16
C GLY A 110 19.88 13.66 -11.65
N ARG A 111 20.28 12.45 -12.03
CA ARG A 111 20.35 12.03 -13.43
C ARG A 111 19.97 10.56 -13.61
N SER A 112 19.35 10.28 -14.75
CA SER A 112 19.09 8.90 -15.20
C SER A 112 20.41 8.17 -15.41
N ASN A 113 20.52 6.98 -14.83
CA ASN A 113 21.69 6.11 -14.94
C ASN A 113 21.42 4.93 -15.90
N ILE A 114 20.43 5.09 -16.78
CA ILE A 114 20.03 4.07 -17.76
C ILE A 114 20.05 4.56 -19.21
N LYS A 115 20.44 5.82 -19.48
CA LYS A 115 20.37 6.42 -20.83
C LYS A 115 21.04 5.58 -21.94
N ASN A 116 22.09 4.84 -21.59
CA ASN A 116 22.88 4.02 -22.51
C ASN A 116 22.73 2.51 -22.26
N ASP A 117 21.76 2.11 -21.43
CA ASP A 117 21.54 0.71 -21.09
C ASP A 117 20.88 -0.06 -22.23
N THR A 118 21.17 -1.36 -22.30
CA THR A 118 20.40 -2.33 -23.09
C THR A 118 19.14 -2.75 -22.33
N LYS A 119 18.17 -3.38 -23.02
CA LYS A 119 16.99 -3.99 -22.39
C LYS A 119 17.36 -4.96 -21.26
N GLU A 120 18.40 -5.76 -21.47
CA GLU A 120 18.88 -6.73 -20.48
C GLU A 120 19.53 -6.05 -19.27
N SER A 121 20.34 -5.01 -19.49
CA SER A 121 20.91 -4.21 -18.39
C SER A 121 19.83 -3.52 -17.56
N LEU A 122 18.83 -2.93 -18.22
CA LEU A 122 17.68 -2.32 -17.56
C LEU A 122 16.90 -3.35 -16.73
N LYS A 123 16.60 -4.52 -17.31
CA LYS A 123 15.93 -5.63 -16.62
C LYS A 123 16.70 -6.05 -15.36
N ASN A 124 18.01 -6.21 -15.44
CA ASN A 124 18.84 -6.57 -14.30
C ASN A 124 18.89 -5.48 -13.21
N LYS A 125 18.94 -4.19 -13.60
CA LYS A 125 18.84 -3.08 -12.64
C LYS A 125 17.49 -3.06 -11.93
N LEU A 126 16.39 -3.28 -12.65
CA LEU A 126 15.04 -3.38 -12.09
C LEU A 126 14.92 -4.56 -11.11
N LYS A 127 15.39 -5.75 -11.51
CA LYS A 127 15.41 -6.95 -10.67
C LYS A 127 16.13 -6.70 -9.35
N ASN A 128 17.31 -6.07 -9.41
CA ASN A 128 18.09 -5.70 -8.23
C ASN A 128 17.37 -4.68 -7.35
N ALA A 129 16.76 -3.65 -7.94
CA ALA A 129 15.98 -2.64 -7.21
C ALA A 129 14.78 -3.26 -6.46
N ILE A 130 14.02 -4.14 -7.12
CA ILE A 130 12.89 -4.87 -6.53
C ILE A 130 13.35 -5.79 -5.41
N HIS A 131 14.41 -6.57 -5.63
CA HIS A 131 14.98 -7.42 -4.59
C HIS A 131 15.40 -6.60 -3.37
N LYS A 132 16.10 -5.48 -3.57
CA LYS A 132 16.55 -4.61 -2.47
C LYS A 132 15.40 -3.91 -1.77
N GLU A 133 14.37 -3.47 -2.50
CA GLU A 133 13.15 -2.92 -1.93
C GLU A 133 12.53 -3.91 -0.93
N THR A 134 12.38 -5.17 -1.33
CA THR A 134 11.84 -6.24 -0.49
C THR A 134 12.66 -6.45 0.79
N GLU A 135 14.00 -6.47 0.70
CA GLU A 135 14.86 -6.55 1.89
C GLU A 135 14.67 -5.37 2.85
N LEU A 136 14.62 -4.15 2.32
CA LEU A 136 14.49 -2.93 3.11
C LEU A 136 13.10 -2.81 3.74
N LEU A 137 12.06 -3.24 3.03
CA LEU A 137 10.70 -3.31 3.58
C LEU A 137 10.62 -4.37 4.68
N TYR A 138 11.29 -5.52 4.53
CA TYR A 138 11.32 -6.53 5.58
C TYR A 138 11.93 -5.96 6.86
N GLU A 139 13.11 -5.35 6.78
CA GLU A 139 13.77 -4.70 7.92
C GLU A 139 12.81 -3.71 8.60
N TYR A 140 12.17 -2.86 7.81
CA TYR A 140 11.32 -1.79 8.33
C TYR A 140 10.05 -2.26 9.04
N HIS A 141 9.43 -3.35 8.55
CA HIS A 141 8.25 -3.95 9.18
C HIS A 141 8.65 -4.89 10.32
N ASP A 142 9.76 -5.61 10.21
CA ASP A 142 10.26 -6.49 11.28
C ASP A 142 10.67 -5.69 12.52
N LYS A 143 11.21 -4.47 12.35
CA LYS A 143 11.46 -3.53 13.44
C LYS A 143 10.21 -2.83 13.97
N GLY A 144 9.03 -3.08 13.40
CA GLY A 144 7.78 -2.44 13.85
C GLY A 144 7.73 -0.93 13.58
N THR A 145 8.55 -0.43 12.64
CA THR A 145 8.67 1.03 12.39
C THR A 145 7.55 1.51 11.46
N ALA A 146 7.23 0.74 10.41
CA ALA A 146 6.10 1.01 9.53
C ALA A 146 4.79 1.11 10.32
N ILE A 147 3.93 2.07 10.02
CA ILE A 147 2.64 2.24 10.72
C ILE A 147 1.81 0.97 10.61
N ILE A 148 1.73 0.37 9.41
CA ILE A 148 0.96 -0.86 9.17
C ILE A 148 1.56 -2.11 9.85
N SER A 149 2.78 -2.02 10.39
CA SER A 149 3.41 -3.10 11.17
C SER A 149 3.15 -3.01 12.68
N LYS A 150 2.49 -1.94 13.14
CA LYS A 150 2.22 -1.70 14.55
C LYS A 150 0.92 -2.37 15.00
N ASN A 151 0.81 -2.58 16.31
CA ASN A 151 -0.43 -3.01 16.95
C ASN A 151 -1.23 -1.80 17.46
N ASP A 152 -2.44 -2.04 17.98
CA ASP A 152 -3.31 -1.02 18.57
C ASP A 152 -2.70 -0.45 19.87
N LYS A 153 -1.85 -1.23 20.54
CA LYS A 153 -1.11 -0.81 21.73
C LYS A 153 0.17 -0.08 21.36
N LYS A 154 0.39 1.09 21.99
CA LYS A 154 1.54 1.97 21.72
C LYS A 154 2.87 1.24 21.95
N GLY A 155 3.76 1.33 20.97
CA GLY A 155 5.14 0.84 21.06
C GLY A 155 5.30 -0.68 20.92
N GLN A 156 4.23 -1.41 20.59
CA GLN A 156 4.29 -2.85 20.36
C GLN A 156 4.23 -3.16 18.86
N LYS A 157 5.16 -4.04 18.42
CA LYS A 157 5.11 -4.66 17.10
C LYS A 157 3.81 -5.46 16.96
N GLY A 158 3.17 -5.36 15.80
CA GLY A 158 2.04 -6.21 15.45
C GLY A 158 2.41 -7.69 15.47
N LYS A 159 1.42 -8.56 15.69
CA LYS A 159 1.64 -10.00 15.55
C LYS A 159 2.04 -10.30 14.10
N ASN A 160 3.02 -11.17 13.92
CA ASN A 160 3.36 -11.69 12.60
C ASN A 160 2.13 -12.34 11.96
N ASP A 161 2.14 -12.42 10.64
CA ASP A 161 1.12 -13.15 9.90
C ASP A 161 1.22 -14.68 10.16
N PRO A 162 0.26 -15.49 9.69
CA PRO A 162 0.29 -16.94 9.86
C PRO A 162 1.56 -17.61 9.32
N ASN A 163 2.24 -16.96 8.37
CA ASN A 163 3.48 -17.39 7.77
C ASN A 163 4.70 -16.78 8.46
N GLY A 164 4.58 -16.27 9.69
CA GLY A 164 5.71 -15.76 10.48
C GLY A 164 6.42 -14.52 9.92
N LEU A 165 5.85 -13.87 8.90
CA LEU A 165 6.35 -12.61 8.35
C LEU A 165 5.80 -11.41 9.15
N PRO A 166 6.54 -10.29 9.19
CA PRO A 166 6.09 -9.11 9.93
C PRO A 166 4.74 -8.58 9.40
N LYS A 167 3.88 -8.12 10.31
CA LYS A 167 2.58 -7.51 9.95
C LYS A 167 2.77 -6.42 8.87
N GLY A 168 1.94 -6.46 7.83
CA GLY A 168 1.91 -5.47 6.74
C GLY A 168 3.06 -5.60 5.73
N PHE A 169 4.04 -6.48 5.94
CA PHE A 169 5.19 -6.65 5.03
C PHE A 169 4.75 -7.03 3.61
N CYS A 170 3.91 -8.07 3.46
CA CYS A 170 3.46 -8.49 2.13
C CYS A 170 2.64 -7.41 1.43
N HIS A 171 1.77 -6.68 2.14
CA HIS A 171 1.03 -5.56 1.56
C HIS A 171 1.99 -4.48 1.03
N ALA A 172 3.02 -4.11 1.80
CA ALA A 172 4.01 -3.11 1.37
C ALA A 172 4.82 -3.58 0.14
N VAL A 173 5.19 -4.86 0.09
CA VAL A 173 5.91 -5.46 -1.05
C VAL A 173 5.05 -5.45 -2.30
N GLN A 174 3.80 -5.92 -2.20
CA GLN A 174 2.83 -5.93 -3.30
C GLN A 174 2.59 -4.52 -3.85
N ARG A 175 2.37 -3.54 -2.98
CA ARG A 175 2.20 -2.12 -3.36
C ARG A 175 3.44 -1.55 -4.04
N SER A 176 4.63 -1.90 -3.54
CA SER A 176 5.89 -1.45 -4.15
C SER A 176 6.10 -2.07 -5.53
N PHE A 177 5.71 -3.33 -5.72
CA PHE A 177 5.73 -3.98 -7.04
C PHE A 177 4.80 -3.28 -8.03
N ILE A 178 3.58 -2.91 -7.60
CA ILE A 178 2.64 -2.12 -8.41
C ILE A 178 3.23 -0.75 -8.76
N ASP A 179 3.96 -0.12 -7.84
CA ASP A 179 4.67 1.14 -8.13
C ASP A 179 5.76 0.97 -9.18
N TYR A 180 6.57 -0.10 -9.12
CA TYR A 180 7.55 -0.40 -10.16
C TYR A 180 6.88 -0.64 -11.52
N LYS A 181 5.81 -1.44 -11.56
CA LYS A 181 5.01 -1.68 -12.78
C LYS A 181 4.60 -0.36 -13.41
N ASN A 182 3.88 0.49 -12.66
CA ASN A 182 3.38 1.76 -13.18
C ASN A 182 4.50 2.76 -13.50
N MET A 183 5.62 2.73 -12.76
CA MET A 183 6.81 3.51 -13.09
C MET A 183 7.41 3.08 -14.43
N ILE A 184 7.43 1.79 -14.75
CA ILE A 184 7.95 1.28 -16.03
C ILE A 184 6.99 1.59 -17.17
N LEU A 185 5.69 1.36 -16.97
CA LEU A 185 4.66 1.58 -17.99
C LEU A 185 4.43 3.06 -18.35
N GLY A 186 4.99 3.99 -17.58
CA GLY A 186 4.75 5.42 -17.78
C GLY A 186 3.37 5.89 -17.31
N THR A 187 2.65 5.05 -16.58
CA THR A 187 1.31 5.33 -16.03
C THR A 187 1.35 5.90 -14.62
N SER A 188 2.53 5.89 -13.97
CA SER A 188 2.65 6.36 -12.60
C SER A 188 2.54 7.88 -12.46
N VAL A 189 1.95 8.30 -11.35
CA VAL A 189 1.81 9.71 -10.97
C VAL A 189 3.18 10.32 -10.68
N ASN A 190 3.64 11.18 -11.57
CA ASN A 190 4.93 11.85 -11.42
C ASN A 190 4.81 13.12 -10.56
N ILE A 191 5.14 13.02 -9.27
CA ILE A 191 5.40 14.22 -8.45
C ILE A 191 6.81 14.77 -8.61
N TYR A 192 7.75 13.91 -8.99
CA TYR A 192 9.13 14.32 -9.16
C TYR A 192 9.50 14.28 -10.64
N GLU A 193 10.03 15.40 -11.14
CA GLU A 193 10.47 15.57 -12.52
C GLU A 193 11.45 14.45 -12.96
N HIS A 194 12.24 13.93 -12.02
CA HIS A 194 13.16 12.82 -12.29
C HIS A 194 12.47 11.50 -12.65
N ILE A 195 11.29 11.20 -12.08
CA ILE A 195 10.56 9.96 -12.42
C ILE A 195 10.03 10.04 -13.85
N GLY A 196 9.55 11.21 -14.28
CA GLY A 196 9.14 11.44 -15.67
C GLY A 196 10.31 11.25 -16.65
N LYS A 197 11.48 11.80 -16.35
CA LYS A 197 12.71 11.57 -17.15
C LYS A 197 13.10 10.09 -17.20
N LEU A 198 12.97 9.38 -16.07
CA LEU A 198 13.26 7.95 -16.00
C LEU A 198 12.30 7.14 -16.90
N GLN A 199 11.01 7.44 -16.86
CA GLN A 199 9.99 6.83 -17.72
C GLN A 199 10.27 7.03 -19.20
N GLU A 200 10.64 8.25 -19.60
CA GLU A 200 11.02 8.55 -20.98
C GLU A 200 12.25 7.77 -21.43
N ASP A 201 13.27 7.66 -20.58
CA ASP A 201 14.48 6.91 -20.88
C ASP A 201 14.19 5.40 -20.98
N ILE A 202 13.35 4.84 -20.11
CA ILE A 202 12.86 3.45 -20.22
C ILE A 202 12.20 3.24 -21.58
N LYS A 203 11.26 4.10 -21.96
CA LYS A 203 10.56 4.03 -23.25
C LYS A 203 11.55 4.02 -24.42
N LYS A 204 12.55 4.92 -24.43
CA LYS A 204 13.59 4.98 -25.47
C LYS A 204 14.42 3.70 -25.56
N ILE A 205 14.78 3.08 -24.43
CA ILE A 205 15.55 1.82 -24.41
C ILE A 205 14.70 0.68 -25.03
N ILE A 206 13.42 0.61 -24.67
CA ILE A 206 12.52 -0.43 -25.18
C ILE A 206 12.29 -0.28 -26.69
N GLU A 207 12.17 0.95 -27.18
CA GLU A 207 12.01 1.26 -28.60
C GLU A 207 13.27 0.97 -29.42
N LYS A 208 14.46 1.34 -28.92
CA LYS A 208 15.75 1.10 -29.62
C LYS A 208 16.09 -0.38 -29.80
N GLY A 209 15.67 -1.24 -28.87
CA GLY A 209 15.96 -2.67 -28.92
C GLY A 209 15.12 -3.46 -29.92
N ARG A 210 14.61 -2.86 -31.01
CA ARG A 210 13.84 -3.52 -32.07
C ARG A 210 14.55 -3.50 -33.43
N LYS A 211 14.29 -4.53 -34.24
CA LYS A 211 14.66 -4.55 -35.67
C LYS A 211 13.61 -3.74 -36.48
N PRO A 212 13.98 -3.06 -37.58
CA PRO A 212 13.13 -2.06 -38.25
C PRO A 212 11.81 -2.53 -38.89
N LYS A 213 11.43 -3.82 -38.81
CA LYS A 213 10.30 -4.39 -39.57
C LYS A 213 8.95 -4.39 -38.85
N ASP A 214 8.89 -4.11 -37.55
CA ASP A 214 7.61 -4.04 -36.79
C ASP A 214 7.14 -2.58 -36.64
N LYS A 215 6.55 -2.02 -37.70
CA LYS A 215 6.16 -0.60 -37.78
C LYS A 215 4.72 -0.28 -37.31
N THR A 216 4.07 -1.14 -36.53
CA THR A 216 2.61 -0.99 -36.29
C THR A 216 2.17 -0.79 -34.85
N VAL A 217 3.06 -0.79 -33.85
CA VAL A 217 2.66 -0.77 -32.43
C VAL A 217 3.30 0.42 -31.72
N GLY A 218 2.49 1.31 -31.13
CA GLY A 218 2.93 2.57 -30.53
C GLY A 218 3.85 2.37 -29.31
N GLY A 219 4.61 3.40 -28.93
CA GLY A 219 5.63 3.29 -27.86
C GLY A 219 5.11 2.78 -26.51
N ALA A 220 3.88 3.12 -26.12
CA ALA A 220 3.27 2.65 -24.86
C ALA A 220 2.91 1.15 -24.90
N GLU A 221 2.35 0.66 -26.01
CA GLU A 221 2.01 -0.75 -26.19
C GLU A 221 3.25 -1.65 -26.16
N ASN A 222 4.38 -1.15 -26.67
CA ASN A 222 5.65 -1.87 -26.66
C ASN A 222 6.23 -2.03 -25.25
N VAL A 223 6.14 -1.00 -24.42
CA VAL A 223 6.56 -1.06 -23.02
C VAL A 223 5.63 -1.99 -22.22
N ASN A 224 4.32 -1.94 -22.49
CA ASN A 224 3.35 -2.87 -21.89
C ASN A 224 3.65 -4.33 -22.25
N ALA A 225 3.94 -4.63 -23.51
CA ALA A 225 4.31 -5.98 -23.96
C ALA A 225 5.61 -6.46 -23.28
N TRP A 226 6.64 -5.60 -23.26
CA TRP A 226 7.90 -5.92 -22.61
C TRP A 226 7.75 -6.17 -21.10
N TRP A 227 6.93 -5.37 -20.40
CA TRP A 227 6.63 -5.62 -18.99
C TRP A 227 5.98 -7.00 -18.80
N LYS A 228 4.98 -7.36 -19.60
CA LYS A 228 4.32 -8.68 -19.51
C LYS A 228 5.29 -9.84 -19.70
N GLU A 229 6.30 -9.68 -20.56
CA GLU A 229 7.35 -10.69 -20.78
C GLU A 229 8.23 -10.90 -19.53
N ILE A 230 8.53 -9.82 -18.79
CA ILE A 230 9.46 -9.87 -17.65
C ILE A 230 8.77 -9.90 -16.28
N GLU A 231 7.46 -9.65 -16.19
CA GLU A 231 6.71 -9.45 -14.94
C GLU A 231 6.89 -10.61 -13.96
N ARG A 232 6.86 -11.86 -14.47
CA ARG A 232 7.12 -13.06 -13.65
C ARG A 232 8.55 -13.10 -13.12
N GLU A 233 9.54 -12.79 -13.96
CA GLU A 233 10.96 -12.73 -13.55
C GLU A 233 11.20 -11.63 -12.51
N MET A 234 10.48 -10.51 -12.62
CA MET A 234 10.52 -9.43 -11.63
C MET A 234 9.88 -9.85 -10.30
N TRP A 235 8.77 -10.60 -10.33
CA TRP A 235 8.16 -11.16 -9.11
C TRP A 235 9.06 -12.22 -8.46
N ASP A 236 9.78 -13.00 -9.26
CA ASP A 236 10.78 -13.95 -8.76
C ASP A 236 11.90 -13.26 -7.97
N ALA A 237 12.20 -11.99 -8.26
CA ALA A 237 13.12 -11.20 -7.43
C ALA A 237 12.59 -10.94 -6.02
N VAL A 238 11.27 -10.74 -5.87
CA VAL A 238 10.59 -10.63 -4.57
C VAL A 238 10.67 -11.95 -3.82
N ARG A 239 10.25 -13.05 -4.46
CA ARG A 239 10.29 -14.40 -3.89
C ARG A 239 11.71 -14.80 -3.46
N CYS A 240 12.70 -14.41 -4.27
CA CYS A 240 14.10 -14.64 -3.98
C CYS A 240 14.58 -13.89 -2.73
N ALA A 241 14.20 -12.62 -2.59
CA ALA A 241 14.52 -11.83 -1.41
C ALA A 241 13.89 -12.42 -0.14
N ILE A 242 12.62 -12.84 -0.20
CA ILE A 242 11.92 -13.51 0.91
C ILE A 242 12.65 -14.80 1.31
N THR A 243 13.02 -15.64 0.34
CA THR A 243 13.78 -16.87 0.59
C THR A 243 15.10 -16.60 1.32
N LYS A 244 15.83 -15.54 0.95
CA LYS A 244 17.07 -15.15 1.62
C LYS A 244 16.86 -14.65 3.04
N ILE A 245 15.81 -13.86 3.26
CA ILE A 245 15.42 -13.40 4.60
C ILE A 245 15.12 -14.60 5.51
N ASN A 246 14.44 -15.60 4.98
CA ASN A 246 14.08 -16.82 5.71
C ASN A 246 15.33 -17.60 6.12
N LYS A 247 16.27 -17.81 5.18
CA LYS A 247 17.58 -18.43 5.46
C LYS A 247 18.36 -17.67 6.53
N LYS A 248 18.34 -16.33 6.54
CA LYS A 248 19.06 -15.51 7.53
C LYS A 248 18.47 -15.58 8.94
N ASN A 249 17.15 -15.72 9.06
CA ASN A 249 16.46 -15.61 10.35
C ASN A 249 16.20 -16.96 11.04
N ASN A 250 16.62 -18.10 10.46
CA ASN A 250 16.39 -19.46 10.99
C ASN A 250 14.92 -19.75 11.34
N LYS A 251 13.98 -19.03 10.70
CA LYS A 251 12.55 -19.15 10.96
C LYS A 251 11.97 -20.28 10.10
N GLY A 252 12.29 -21.54 10.42
CA GLY A 252 11.63 -22.73 9.86
C GLY A 252 11.55 -22.86 8.32
N THR A 253 10.72 -23.81 7.86
CA THR A 253 10.44 -24.07 6.44
C THR A 253 9.36 -23.12 5.96
N PHE A 254 9.77 -21.96 5.49
CA PHE A 254 8.89 -20.98 4.87
C PHE A 254 8.67 -21.32 3.38
N ASN A 255 7.42 -21.34 2.95
CA ASN A 255 7.04 -21.56 1.57
C ASN A 255 7.18 -20.23 0.82
N VAL A 256 8.26 -20.07 0.04
CA VAL A 256 8.69 -18.95 -0.86
C VAL A 256 7.61 -18.02 -1.46
N ASP A 257 6.36 -18.43 -1.44
CA ASP A 257 5.15 -17.80 -1.94
C ASP A 257 4.30 -17.11 -0.83
N GLU A 258 4.85 -16.76 0.34
CA GLU A 258 4.07 -16.18 1.45
C GLU A 258 3.31 -14.90 1.09
N CYS A 259 3.91 -14.07 0.24
CA CYS A 259 3.28 -12.86 -0.28
C CYS A 259 2.53 -13.08 -1.60
N GLY A 260 2.39 -14.34 -2.04
CA GLY A 260 1.75 -14.78 -3.28
C GLY A 260 2.72 -15.44 -4.26
N VAL A 261 2.25 -16.52 -4.90
CA VAL A 261 2.98 -17.22 -6.00
C VAL A 261 3.15 -16.30 -7.22
N SER A 262 2.17 -15.43 -7.44
CA SER A 262 2.08 -14.51 -8.57
C SER A 262 2.04 -13.06 -8.08
N PRO A 263 2.47 -12.10 -8.92
CA PRO A 263 2.36 -10.68 -8.59
C PRO A 263 0.89 -10.26 -8.40
N PRO A 264 0.63 -9.10 -7.76
CA PRO A 264 -0.73 -8.59 -7.58
C PRO A 264 -1.48 -8.45 -8.92
N THR A 265 -2.72 -8.95 -8.97
CA THR A 265 -3.57 -8.92 -10.17
C THR A 265 -4.93 -8.25 -9.90
N GLY A 266 -5.67 -7.96 -10.98
CA GLY A 266 -7.06 -7.51 -10.89
C GLY A 266 -7.22 -6.07 -10.39
N ASN A 267 -8.08 -5.84 -9.39
CA ASN A 267 -8.34 -4.48 -8.87
C ASN A 267 -7.09 -3.81 -8.28
N ASP A 268 -6.09 -4.60 -7.89
CA ASP A 268 -4.82 -4.09 -7.36
C ASP A 268 -3.86 -3.63 -8.46
N GLU A 269 -4.17 -3.87 -9.74
CA GLU A 269 -3.39 -3.34 -10.86
C GLU A 269 -3.60 -1.83 -11.06
N ASP A 270 -4.75 -1.30 -10.65
CA ASP A 270 -4.95 0.14 -10.64
C ASP A 270 -4.15 0.77 -9.49
N GLN A 271 -3.07 1.49 -9.84
CA GLN A 271 -2.20 2.15 -8.88
C GLN A 271 -2.97 3.05 -7.92
N PHE A 272 -3.99 3.77 -8.40
CA PHE A 272 -4.78 4.64 -7.54
C PHE A 272 -5.57 3.82 -6.51
N VAL A 273 -6.16 2.68 -6.89
CA VAL A 273 -6.86 1.80 -5.95
C VAL A 273 -5.88 1.20 -4.94
N SER A 274 -4.69 0.78 -5.38
CA SER A 274 -3.62 0.28 -4.51
C SER A 274 -3.20 1.32 -3.46
N TRP A 275 -3.01 2.58 -3.87
CA TRP A 275 -2.69 3.68 -2.95
C TRP A 275 -3.86 4.01 -2.01
N PHE A 276 -5.09 4.00 -2.49
CA PHE A 276 -6.24 4.29 -1.63
C PHE A 276 -6.46 3.17 -0.59
N LYS A 277 -6.22 1.92 -0.99
CA LYS A 277 -6.15 0.79 -0.08
C LYS A 277 -5.05 0.94 0.97
N GLU A 278 -3.85 1.38 0.57
CA GLU A 278 -2.74 1.70 1.48
C GLU A 278 -3.12 2.80 2.48
N TRP A 279 -3.78 3.85 2.01
CA TRP A 279 -4.30 4.93 2.85
C TRP A 279 -5.30 4.41 3.87
N GLY A 280 -6.24 3.56 3.44
CA GLY A 280 -7.27 3.02 4.32
C GLY A 280 -6.73 2.09 5.39
N GLU A 281 -5.82 1.18 5.05
CA GLU A 281 -5.16 0.31 6.02
C GLU A 281 -4.41 1.14 7.07
N GLN A 282 -3.60 2.11 6.62
CA GLN A 282 -2.88 3.00 7.52
C GLN A 282 -3.86 3.77 8.42
N PHE A 283 -4.90 4.36 7.83
CA PHE A 283 -5.89 5.15 8.56
C PHE A 283 -6.57 4.33 9.66
N CYS A 284 -7.01 3.12 9.34
CA CYS A 284 -7.72 2.26 10.27
C CYS A 284 -6.84 1.77 11.42
N ILE A 285 -5.57 1.43 11.15
CA ILE A 285 -4.59 1.06 12.18
C ILE A 285 -4.31 2.26 13.11
N GLU A 286 -4.05 3.45 12.57
CA GLU A 286 -3.84 4.65 13.38
C GLU A 286 -5.10 5.01 14.18
N ARG A 287 -6.29 4.86 13.59
CA ARG A 287 -7.57 5.10 14.28
C ARG A 287 -7.72 4.17 15.49
N LEU A 288 -7.43 2.88 15.36
CA LEU A 288 -7.47 1.93 16.48
C LEU A 288 -6.45 2.28 17.57
N GLN A 289 -5.27 2.77 17.20
CA GLN A 289 -4.29 3.29 18.17
C GLN A 289 -4.81 4.52 18.90
N TYR A 290 -5.45 5.47 18.21
CA TYR A 290 -6.10 6.62 18.86
C TYR A 290 -7.22 6.16 19.79
N GLU A 291 -8.04 5.21 19.36
CA GLU A 291 -9.12 4.63 20.16
C GLU A 291 -8.58 3.99 21.44
N GLN A 292 -7.54 3.17 21.35
CA GLN A 292 -6.89 2.56 22.53
C GLN A 292 -6.32 3.62 23.47
N ASN A 293 -5.61 4.63 22.93
CA ASN A 293 -5.06 5.73 23.73
C ASN A 293 -6.15 6.53 24.45
N ILE A 294 -7.32 6.71 23.83
CA ILE A 294 -8.48 7.37 24.44
C ILE A 294 -9.06 6.48 25.53
N ARG A 295 -9.28 5.17 25.27
CA ARG A 295 -9.78 4.22 26.27
C ARG A 295 -8.89 4.19 27.51
N ASP A 296 -7.58 4.09 27.34
CA ASP A 296 -6.61 4.07 28.44
C ASP A 296 -6.62 5.37 29.28
N ALA A 297 -6.89 6.52 28.64
CA ALA A 297 -6.89 7.81 29.32
C ALA A 297 -8.25 8.20 29.92
N CYS A 298 -9.34 7.69 29.35
CA CYS A 298 -10.72 8.11 29.66
C CYS A 298 -11.53 7.05 30.43
N THR A 299 -11.02 5.82 30.56
CA THR A 299 -11.76 4.68 31.12
C THR A 299 -10.92 3.98 32.21
N ASN A 300 -10.46 4.73 33.21
CA ASN A 300 -9.81 4.15 34.39
C ASN A 300 -10.86 3.84 35.47
N ASN A 301 -10.74 2.69 36.12
CA ASN A 301 -11.54 2.24 37.29
C ASN A 301 -13.01 1.85 37.07
N GLY A 302 -13.40 1.32 35.91
CA GLY A 302 -14.72 0.68 35.72
C GLY A 302 -15.93 1.63 35.80
N LYS A 303 -15.70 2.92 36.01
CA LYS A 303 -16.69 3.99 35.89
C LYS A 303 -16.45 4.73 34.56
N ASN A 304 -17.53 4.98 33.81
CA ASN A 304 -17.52 5.77 32.58
C ASN A 304 -17.22 7.26 32.91
N GLU A 305 -15.98 7.59 33.28
CA GLU A 305 -15.71 8.89 33.92
C GLU A 305 -15.67 10.09 32.99
N LYS A 306 -15.48 9.93 31.67
CA LYS A 306 -15.74 10.99 30.67
C LYS A 306 -15.63 10.42 29.26
N LYS A 307 -16.75 10.18 28.57
CA LYS A 307 -16.72 9.91 27.11
C LYS A 307 -16.26 11.18 26.39
N CYS A 308 -15.58 11.08 25.24
CA CYS A 308 -15.28 12.23 24.37
C CYS A 308 -16.57 12.81 23.75
N ILE A 309 -17.48 13.32 24.58
CA ILE A 309 -18.79 13.88 24.21
C ILE A 309 -18.98 15.14 25.04
N ASN A 310 -19.42 16.23 24.41
CA ASN A 310 -19.85 17.41 25.15
C ASN A 310 -21.30 17.19 25.63
N SER A 311 -21.52 17.06 26.94
CA SER A 311 -22.87 17.03 27.51
C SER A 311 -23.55 18.39 27.37
N LYS A 312 -24.81 18.38 26.91
CA LYS A 312 -25.64 19.59 26.72
C LYS A 312 -26.28 20.15 28.01
N SER A 313 -26.25 19.41 29.11
CA SER A 313 -26.82 19.87 30.37
C SER A 313 -25.75 20.59 31.17
N GLY A 314 -26.02 21.82 31.61
CA GLY A 314 -25.14 22.67 32.41
C GLY A 314 -24.81 22.16 33.82
N GLN A 315 -24.57 20.86 33.97
CA GLN A 315 -23.96 20.23 35.14
C GLN A 315 -22.75 19.42 34.65
N GLU A 316 -21.58 19.84 35.11
CA GLU A 316 -20.28 19.60 34.49
C GLU A 316 -19.75 18.19 34.73
N ASP A 317 -19.51 17.47 33.64
CA ASP A 317 -18.32 16.64 33.51
C ASP A 317 -17.65 17.00 32.19
N LYS A 318 -16.98 18.17 32.18
CA LYS A 318 -16.10 18.52 31.07
C LYS A 318 -15.03 17.43 30.97
N VAL A 319 -14.79 16.95 29.76
CA VAL A 319 -13.64 16.10 29.45
C VAL A 319 -12.39 16.92 29.77
N GLU A 320 -11.63 16.48 30.76
CA GLU A 320 -10.48 17.21 31.31
C GLU A 320 -9.25 16.30 31.39
N GLY A 321 -8.09 16.92 31.67
CA GLY A 321 -6.83 16.23 31.84
C GLY A 321 -6.38 15.43 30.60
N ASP A 322 -5.85 14.24 30.86
CA ASP A 322 -5.27 13.39 29.82
C ASP A 322 -6.28 12.89 28.81
N CYS A 323 -7.52 12.62 29.24
CA CYS A 323 -8.60 12.21 28.35
C CYS A 323 -8.84 13.27 27.27
N LYS A 324 -9.00 14.55 27.66
CA LYS A 324 -9.20 15.66 26.71
C LYS A 324 -8.06 15.75 25.70
N ARG A 325 -6.82 15.66 26.19
CA ARG A 325 -5.62 15.73 25.35
C ARG A 325 -5.57 14.61 24.32
N LYS A 326 -6.05 13.40 24.64
CA LYS A 326 -6.13 12.29 23.68
C LYS A 326 -7.27 12.48 22.69
N CYS A 327 -8.45 12.90 23.14
CA CYS A 327 -9.58 13.20 22.26
C CYS A 327 -9.22 14.31 21.24
N GLU A 328 -8.57 15.41 21.67
CA GLU A 328 -8.17 16.51 20.79
C GLU A 328 -7.12 16.09 19.75
N LYS A 329 -6.21 15.17 20.10
CA LYS A 329 -5.26 14.61 19.13
C LYS A 329 -5.97 13.81 18.04
N TYR A 330 -6.96 12.99 18.42
CA TYR A 330 -7.75 12.24 17.46
C TYR A 330 -8.57 13.17 16.56
N LYS A 331 -9.24 14.18 17.14
CA LYS A 331 -9.95 15.21 16.38
C LYS A 331 -9.07 15.91 15.35
N LYS A 332 -7.87 16.32 15.76
CA LYS A 332 -6.88 16.93 14.85
C LYS A 332 -6.51 15.97 13.73
N TYR A 333 -6.22 14.72 14.06
CA TYR A 333 -5.92 13.67 13.09
C TYR A 333 -7.06 13.45 12.08
N ILE A 334 -8.33 13.37 12.53
CA ILE A 334 -9.49 13.27 11.63
C ILE A 334 -9.61 14.49 10.71
N SER A 335 -9.37 15.69 11.24
CA SER A 335 -9.40 16.92 10.42
C SER A 335 -8.33 16.92 9.33
N GLU A 336 -7.12 16.41 9.61
CA GLU A 336 -6.04 16.27 8.63
C GLU A 336 -6.40 15.21 7.58
N LYS A 337 -6.87 14.04 8.02
CA LYS A 337 -7.24 12.91 7.16
C LYS A 337 -8.49 13.15 6.32
N LYS A 338 -9.37 14.07 6.72
CA LYS A 338 -10.59 14.38 5.96
C LYS A 338 -10.26 14.85 4.54
N GLN A 339 -9.27 15.72 4.37
CA GLN A 339 -8.92 16.23 3.04
C GLN A 339 -8.39 15.11 2.12
N GLU A 340 -7.60 14.19 2.69
CA GLU A 340 -7.09 13.02 1.98
C GLU A 340 -8.22 12.04 1.62
N TRP A 341 -9.17 11.84 2.54
CA TRP A 341 -10.36 11.01 2.34
C TRP A 341 -11.27 11.56 1.24
N ASP A 342 -11.66 12.83 1.33
CA ASP A 342 -12.62 13.44 0.41
C ASP A 342 -12.12 13.34 -1.04
N LYS A 343 -10.83 13.65 -1.29
CA LYS A 343 -10.22 13.55 -2.63
C LYS A 343 -10.23 12.12 -3.17
N GLN A 344 -9.78 11.15 -2.38
CA GLN A 344 -9.68 9.76 -2.82
C GLN A 344 -11.06 9.11 -2.95
N LYS A 345 -11.99 9.38 -2.03
CA LYS A 345 -13.39 8.91 -2.09
C LYS A 345 -14.05 9.38 -3.38
N THR A 346 -14.06 10.69 -3.63
CA THR A 346 -14.70 11.26 -4.82
C THR A 346 -14.12 10.66 -6.09
N LYS A 347 -12.80 10.56 -6.18
CA LYS A 347 -12.15 9.96 -7.35
C LYS A 347 -12.52 8.50 -7.55
N TYR A 348 -12.49 7.70 -6.49
CA TYR A 348 -12.81 6.27 -6.56
C TYR A 348 -14.27 6.04 -6.98
N GLU A 349 -15.22 6.71 -6.32
CA GLU A 349 -16.65 6.51 -6.59
C GLU A 349 -17.07 7.05 -7.96
N ASN A 350 -16.39 8.09 -8.47
CA ASN A 350 -16.58 8.56 -9.84
C ASN A 350 -16.01 7.59 -10.89
N LYS A 351 -14.81 7.04 -10.64
CA LYS A 351 -14.17 6.09 -11.57
C LYS A 351 -14.85 4.72 -11.57
N TYR A 352 -15.36 4.28 -10.42
CA TYR A 352 -16.01 2.99 -10.22
C TYR A 352 -17.47 3.15 -9.81
N VAL A 353 -18.29 3.56 -10.79
CA VAL A 353 -19.72 3.82 -10.58
C VAL A 353 -20.42 2.64 -9.90
N GLY A 354 -21.15 2.94 -8.83
CA GLY A 354 -21.88 1.94 -8.04
C GLY A 354 -21.04 1.19 -6.99
N LYS A 355 -19.72 1.45 -6.92
CA LYS A 355 -18.87 0.96 -5.82
C LYS A 355 -18.70 2.04 -4.75
N SER A 356 -18.63 1.64 -3.49
CA SER A 356 -18.38 2.54 -2.36
C SER A 356 -16.92 2.48 -1.93
N ALA A 357 -16.32 3.63 -1.62
CA ALA A 357 -15.00 3.71 -1.02
C ALA A 357 -14.95 3.03 0.35
N SER A 358 -16.00 3.17 1.16
CA SER A 358 -16.10 2.50 2.47
C SER A 358 -16.07 0.98 2.33
N ASP A 359 -16.80 0.43 1.35
CA ASP A 359 -16.82 -1.00 1.11
C ASP A 359 -15.45 -1.52 0.66
N LEU A 360 -14.76 -0.80 -0.24
CA LEU A 360 -13.39 -1.14 -0.66
C LEU A 360 -12.47 -1.34 0.55
N LEU A 361 -12.48 -0.41 1.52
CA LEU A 361 -11.57 -0.48 2.66
C LEU A 361 -11.97 -1.58 3.66
N LYS A 362 -13.27 -1.70 3.95
CA LYS A 362 -13.79 -2.70 4.91
C LYS A 362 -13.66 -4.14 4.43
N GLU A 363 -13.80 -4.37 3.14
CA GLU A 363 -13.67 -5.72 2.56
C GLU A 363 -12.22 -6.19 2.51
N ASN A 364 -11.25 -5.27 2.52
CA ASN A 364 -9.82 -5.61 2.41
C ASN A 364 -9.07 -5.56 3.73
N TYR A 365 -9.52 -4.77 4.72
CA TYR A 365 -8.79 -4.56 5.97
C TYR A 365 -9.68 -4.78 7.20
N PRO A 366 -9.39 -5.79 8.04
CA PRO A 366 -10.21 -6.08 9.22
C PRO A 366 -10.19 -4.92 10.23
N GLU A 367 -9.11 -4.14 10.30
CA GLU A 367 -9.01 -2.94 11.14
C GLU A 367 -10.03 -1.86 10.77
N CYS A 368 -10.57 -1.90 9.55
CA CYS A 368 -11.57 -0.96 9.08
C CYS A 368 -13.01 -1.36 9.42
N ILE A 369 -13.27 -2.57 9.94
CA ILE A 369 -14.64 -3.07 10.18
C ILE A 369 -15.42 -2.15 11.13
N SER A 370 -14.78 -1.68 12.20
CA SER A 370 -15.40 -0.77 13.17
C SER A 370 -15.41 0.70 12.75
N ALA A 371 -14.80 1.04 11.61
CA ALA A 371 -14.80 2.42 11.10
C ALA A 371 -16.11 2.72 10.36
N ASN A 372 -16.84 3.76 10.76
CA ASN A 372 -17.92 4.31 9.95
C ASN A 372 -17.43 5.60 9.26
N PHE A 373 -16.92 5.46 8.03
CA PHE A 373 -16.30 6.58 7.32
C PHE A 373 -17.25 7.76 7.09
N ASP A 374 -18.53 7.51 6.76
CA ASP A 374 -19.53 8.56 6.56
C ASP A 374 -19.84 9.33 7.85
N PHE A 375 -19.72 8.67 9.00
CA PHE A 375 -19.86 9.31 10.31
C PHE A 375 -18.57 10.06 10.70
N ILE A 376 -17.42 9.40 10.59
CA ILE A 376 -16.12 9.96 10.99
C ILE A 376 -15.81 11.24 10.20
N PHE A 377 -16.08 11.26 8.89
CA PHE A 377 -15.76 12.38 8.02
C PHE A 377 -16.95 13.32 7.75
N ASN A 378 -18.00 13.25 8.56
CA ASN A 378 -19.20 14.06 8.43
C ASN A 378 -18.92 15.54 8.75
N ASP A 379 -19.29 16.40 7.81
CA ASP A 379 -19.03 17.83 7.78
C ASP A 379 -20.20 18.68 8.29
N LYS A 380 -21.37 18.08 8.53
CA LYS A 380 -22.58 18.81 8.95
C LYS A 380 -22.30 19.59 10.25
N ALA A 381 -22.74 20.84 10.29
CA ALA A 381 -22.54 21.73 11.45
C ALA A 381 -23.10 21.11 12.74
N ASP A 382 -24.28 20.49 12.66
CA ASP A 382 -24.86 19.75 13.78
C ASP A 382 -23.96 18.57 14.19
N HIS A 383 -23.44 17.79 13.24
CA HIS A 383 -22.55 16.68 13.56
C HIS A 383 -21.33 17.16 14.36
N LYS A 384 -20.66 18.23 13.92
CA LYS A 384 -19.51 18.81 14.65
C LYS A 384 -19.89 19.37 16.03
N LYS A 385 -21.14 19.81 16.21
CA LYS A 385 -21.66 20.29 17.50
C LYS A 385 -21.92 19.14 18.48
N TYR A 386 -22.45 18.01 18.01
CA TYR A 386 -22.82 16.85 18.84
C TYR A 386 -21.66 15.86 19.04
N TYR A 387 -20.78 15.74 18.05
CA TYR A 387 -19.64 14.83 18.01
C TYR A 387 -18.35 15.63 17.80
N PRO A 388 -17.88 16.33 18.85
CA PRO A 388 -16.76 17.25 18.75
C PRO A 388 -15.39 16.56 18.64
N TYR A 389 -15.33 15.22 18.80
CA TYR A 389 -14.11 14.42 18.81
C TYR A 389 -14.20 13.22 17.89
#